data_AF-A0A4Q7DK36-F1
#
_entry.id   AF-A0A4Q7DK36-F1
#
_cell.length_a   1.000
_cell.length_b   1.000
_cell.length_c   1.000
_cell.angle_alpha   90.00
_cell.angle_beta   90.00
_cell.angle_gamma   90.00
#
_symmetry.space_group_name_H-M   'P 1'
#
loop_
_entity.id
_entity.type
_entity.pdbx_description
1 polymer ?
#
loop_
_entity_poly.entity_id
_entity_poly.type
_entity_poly.pdbx_seq_one_letter_code
_entity_poly.pdbx_strand_id
1 'polypeptide(L)'
;MCTEQGSGVGIVVLTSALCGVLLLVSFVHRISEVAYSIYLIGALLLLYHVLYQRENIEWRRSQGLIALVLIIIVYYLRVGHSYYTSWDDFTYWGPAINTVIANKGIAANQETMTVLSPFYHYPMLTSVFNCFMAKVMGFTEGNMLFASGLLSILFLGVLLVENSPMKTVVTVTSVLAVCTLYNTALRSLYPDSTLGIIFGVTLSIYIQVKNKVNALLCIGPLLFVLPQIKVVGFWLAYAGVGIILIDMVMRWRSVYSTKLVFVFMLIATIPAVSQGMWYNHIKFDGAVINQPSYGLGLEMLWAHLSPEARSQEDMERLSGFLQSVAKFSYTEGTVLTYVLVIFSVFLVIKYRKEDLVECVRLYCILFVFFVLYLCFRCSLYFSHFSYEEAVSGASGARYYSTFFTAFSVVAATYIRRVLIQVDSKELRRCTILSAILFVSIISYRIYSRPYKELSEERKYVKYIASKLIAGGVEQKDIDYTRISPYGCNVLRYELYPHLELMQEEYSKCAELVQLQMS
;
A
#
# COMPACT_ATOMS: atom_id res chain seq x y z
N MET A 1 -23.79 -10.69 7.20
CA MET A 1 -23.48 -11.08 5.80
C MET A 1 -22.00 -11.35 5.52
N CYS A 2 -21.07 -10.37 5.56
CA CYS A 2 -19.62 -10.65 5.36
C CYS A 2 -18.97 -11.34 6.58
N THR A 3 -19.47 -11.08 7.79
CA THR A 3 -19.02 -11.70 9.04
C THR A 3 -19.35 -13.19 9.15
N GLU A 4 -20.41 -13.64 8.47
CA GLU A 4 -20.80 -15.06 8.39
C GLU A 4 -19.87 -15.88 7.49
N GLN A 5 -18.99 -15.23 6.70
CA GLN A 5 -18.05 -15.88 5.78
C GLN A 5 -16.67 -16.15 6.42
N GLY A 6 -16.50 -15.82 7.70
CA GLY A 6 -15.26 -15.94 8.46
C GLY A 6 -14.78 -14.60 9.01
N SER A 7 -14.27 -14.60 10.24
CA SER A 7 -13.79 -13.42 10.98
C SER A 7 -12.79 -12.56 10.19
N GLY A 8 -11.94 -13.18 9.37
CA GLY A 8 -10.93 -12.50 8.56
C GLY A 8 -11.49 -11.55 7.48
N VAL A 9 -12.57 -11.94 6.78
CA VAL A 9 -13.20 -11.07 5.77
C VAL A 9 -13.87 -9.88 6.45
N GLY A 10 -14.46 -10.10 7.63
CA GLY A 10 -15.05 -9.03 8.45
C GLY A 10 -14.05 -7.93 8.79
N ILE A 11 -12.83 -8.29 9.23
CA ILE A 11 -11.77 -7.32 9.55
C ILE A 11 -11.44 -6.44 8.35
N VAL A 12 -11.33 -7.02 7.15
CA VAL A 12 -11.00 -6.29 5.92
C VAL A 12 -12.10 -5.32 5.51
N VAL A 13 -13.36 -5.75 5.58
CA VAL A 13 -14.52 -4.90 5.27
C VAL A 13 -14.63 -3.76 6.28
N LEU A 14 -14.42 -4.04 7.58
CA LEU A 14 -14.40 -3.00 8.62
C LEU A 14 -13.26 -2.02 8.44
N THR A 15 -12.06 -2.49 8.10
CA THR A 15 -10.88 -1.64 7.87
C THR A 15 -11.08 -0.73 6.66
N SER A 16 -11.62 -1.25 5.55
CA SER A 16 -11.92 -0.44 4.37
C SER A 16 -13.07 0.54 4.62
N ALA A 17 -14.12 0.16 5.34
CA ALA A 17 -15.19 1.06 5.74
C ALA A 17 -14.68 2.18 6.66
N LEU A 18 -13.85 1.84 7.66
CA LEU A 18 -13.18 2.82 8.53
C LEU A 18 -12.37 3.81 7.69
N CYS A 19 -11.55 3.32 6.76
CA CYS A 19 -10.78 4.17 5.85
C CYS A 19 -11.68 5.12 5.05
N GLY A 20 -12.79 4.62 4.49
CA GLY A 20 -13.76 5.44 3.76
C GLY A 20 -14.39 6.53 4.63
N VAL A 21 -14.79 6.20 5.86
CA VAL A 21 -15.33 7.18 6.82
C VAL A 21 -14.28 8.23 7.17
N LEU A 22 -13.05 7.82 7.50
CA LEU A 22 -11.96 8.74 7.83
C LEU A 22 -11.67 9.71 6.68
N LEU A 23 -11.71 9.23 5.43
CA LEU A 23 -11.53 10.06 4.25
C LEU A 23 -12.63 11.12 4.12
N LEU A 24 -13.90 10.71 4.18
CA LEU A 24 -15.04 11.62 4.05
C LEU A 24 -15.04 12.68 5.15
N VAL A 25 -14.70 12.29 6.38
CA VAL A 25 -14.59 13.20 7.51
C VAL A 25 -13.39 14.16 7.35
N SER A 26 -12.32 13.70 6.71
CA SER A 26 -11.15 14.54 6.44
C SER A 26 -11.45 15.62 5.40
N PHE A 27 -12.35 15.38 4.44
CA PHE A 27 -12.81 16.42 3.50
C PHE A 27 -13.55 17.57 4.19
N VAL A 28 -14.16 17.33 5.35
CA VAL A 28 -14.89 18.36 6.12
C VAL A 28 -14.09 18.89 7.32
N HIS A 29 -12.80 18.58 7.40
CA HIS A 29 -11.90 19.07 8.47
C HIS A 29 -12.29 18.68 9.90
N ARG A 30 -12.87 17.48 10.09
CA ARG A 30 -13.34 16.98 11.40
C ARG A 30 -12.68 15.68 11.85
N ILE A 31 -11.48 15.36 11.34
CA ILE A 31 -10.85 14.06 11.61
C ILE A 31 -10.55 13.88 13.10
N SER A 32 -10.26 14.97 13.83
CA SER A 32 -9.88 14.89 15.24
C SER A 32 -11.04 14.46 16.13
N GLU A 33 -12.19 15.11 15.97
CA GLU A 33 -13.40 14.85 16.76
C GLU A 33 -13.96 13.45 16.52
N VAL A 34 -13.97 13.03 15.24
CA VAL A 34 -14.45 11.71 14.86
C VAL A 34 -13.48 10.61 15.29
N ALA A 35 -12.16 10.84 15.24
CA ALA A 35 -11.18 9.86 15.70
C ALA A 35 -11.43 9.46 17.16
N TYR A 36 -11.58 10.44 18.07
CA TYR A 36 -11.87 10.16 19.48
C TYR A 36 -13.20 9.42 19.65
N SER A 37 -14.21 9.78 18.87
CA SER A 37 -15.52 9.10 18.90
C SER A 37 -15.41 7.65 18.47
N ILE A 38 -14.65 7.35 17.41
CA ILE A 38 -14.41 5.98 16.93
C ILE A 38 -13.68 5.16 18.00
N TYR A 39 -12.62 5.71 18.62
CA TYR A 39 -11.89 5.02 19.68
C TYR A 39 -12.76 4.76 20.91
N LEU A 40 -13.56 5.75 21.34
CA LEU A 40 -14.48 5.61 22.47
C LEU A 40 -15.53 4.53 22.19
N ILE A 41 -16.18 4.57 21.02
CA ILE A 41 -17.16 3.57 20.61
C ILE A 41 -16.49 2.18 20.57
N GLY A 42 -15.30 2.07 19.98
CA GLY A 42 -14.55 0.82 19.92
C GLY A 42 -14.22 0.27 21.32
N ALA A 43 -13.80 1.13 22.24
CA ALA A 43 -13.51 0.75 23.63
C ALA A 43 -14.78 0.31 24.37
N LEU A 44 -15.90 1.02 24.19
CA LEU A 44 -17.19 0.66 24.79
C LEU A 44 -17.72 -0.67 24.22
N LEU A 45 -17.59 -0.90 22.92
CA LEU A 45 -17.97 -2.17 22.29
C LEU A 45 -17.10 -3.33 22.76
N LEU A 46 -15.78 -3.12 22.89
CA LEU A 46 -14.87 -4.10 23.45
C LEU A 46 -15.23 -4.43 24.89
N LEU A 47 -15.46 -3.41 25.72
CA LEU A 47 -15.86 -3.57 27.12
C LEU A 47 -17.21 -4.31 27.23
N TYR A 48 -18.19 -3.92 26.43
CA TYR A 48 -19.48 -4.58 26.36
C TYR A 48 -19.32 -6.07 26.00
N HIS A 49 -18.52 -6.37 24.99
CA HIS A 49 -18.28 -7.75 24.57
C HIS A 49 -17.58 -8.58 25.67
N VAL A 50 -16.57 -8.02 26.33
CA VAL A 50 -15.85 -8.69 27.43
C VAL A 50 -16.73 -8.91 28.67
N LEU A 51 -17.55 -7.92 29.04
CA LEU A 51 -18.37 -7.98 30.25
C LEU A 51 -19.65 -8.80 30.08
N TYR A 52 -20.35 -8.65 28.95
CA TYR A 52 -21.70 -9.19 28.76
C TYR A 52 -21.76 -10.40 27.83
N GLN A 53 -20.73 -10.64 27.00
CA GLN A 53 -20.68 -11.80 26.11
C GLN A 53 -19.59 -12.81 26.47
N ARG A 54 -19.13 -12.81 27.74
CA ARG A 54 -18.03 -13.66 28.21
C ARG A 54 -18.27 -15.15 27.95
N GLU A 55 -19.52 -15.62 28.03
CA GLU A 55 -19.91 -17.01 27.77
C GLU A 55 -19.93 -17.38 26.27
N ASN A 56 -20.02 -16.39 25.38
CA ASN A 56 -20.03 -16.57 23.92
C ASN A 56 -18.63 -16.40 23.27
N ILE A 57 -17.58 -16.15 24.07
CA ILE A 57 -16.20 -16.09 23.55
C ILE A 57 -15.71 -17.50 23.28
N GLU A 58 -15.93 -17.98 22.06
CA GLU A 58 -15.32 -19.22 21.58
C GLU A 58 -13.82 -19.01 21.33
N TRP A 59 -13.01 -19.08 22.39
CA TRP A 59 -11.55 -18.93 22.34
C TRP A 59 -10.87 -19.78 21.26
N ARG A 60 -11.45 -20.93 20.93
CA ARG A 60 -10.97 -21.82 19.88
C ARG A 60 -11.08 -21.20 18.48
N ARG A 61 -12.14 -20.43 18.19
CA ARG A 61 -12.33 -19.70 16.92
C ARG A 61 -11.55 -18.38 16.86
N SER A 62 -11.05 -17.88 17.99
CA SER A 62 -10.30 -16.62 18.08
C SER A 62 -8.78 -16.78 17.96
N GLN A 63 -8.24 -18.00 17.80
CA GLN A 63 -6.79 -18.22 17.83
C GLN A 63 -6.04 -17.51 16.69
N GLY A 64 -6.64 -17.46 15.49
CA GLY A 64 -6.09 -16.70 14.37
C GLY A 64 -6.03 -15.20 14.67
N LEU A 65 -7.08 -14.64 15.28
CA LEU A 65 -7.10 -13.23 15.68
C LEU A 65 -6.03 -12.93 16.74
N ILE A 66 -5.85 -13.81 17.73
CA ILE A 66 -4.78 -13.68 18.74
C ILE A 66 -3.41 -13.64 18.04
N ALA A 67 -3.15 -14.51 17.07
CA ALA A 67 -1.91 -14.49 16.31
C ALA A 67 -1.70 -13.18 15.54
N LEU A 68 -2.76 -12.62 14.93
CA LEU A 68 -2.68 -11.32 14.26
C LEU A 68 -2.34 -10.19 15.23
N VAL A 69 -2.99 -10.17 16.40
CA VAL A 69 -2.71 -9.18 17.45
C VAL A 69 -1.26 -9.31 17.94
N LEU A 70 -0.76 -10.52 18.13
CA LEU A 70 0.64 -10.75 18.51
C LEU A 70 1.61 -10.24 17.42
N ILE A 71 1.32 -10.49 16.13
CA ILE A 71 2.11 -9.93 15.02
C ILE A 71 2.13 -8.39 15.09
N ILE A 72 0.97 -7.76 15.33
CA ILE A 72 0.86 -6.30 15.46
C ILE A 72 1.68 -5.78 16.64
N ILE A 73 1.61 -6.42 17.81
CA ILE A 73 2.36 -6.03 19.00
C ILE A 73 3.87 -6.14 18.74
N VAL A 74 4.33 -7.27 18.21
CA VAL A 74 5.76 -7.49 17.89
C VAL A 74 6.22 -6.44 16.87
N TYR A 75 5.40 -6.14 15.87
CA TYR A 75 5.69 -5.09 14.89
C TYR A 75 5.81 -3.70 15.53
N TYR A 76 4.87 -3.33 16.41
CA TYR A 76 4.90 -2.06 17.14
C TYR A 76 6.16 -1.91 18.00
N LEU A 77 6.47 -2.93 18.81
CA LEU A 77 7.65 -2.93 19.69
C LEU A 77 8.94 -2.70 18.92
N ARG A 78 8.98 -3.10 17.64
CA ARG A 78 10.14 -2.90 16.78
C ARG A 78 10.16 -1.56 16.07
N VAL A 79 9.02 -1.09 15.55
CA VAL A 79 8.97 0.09 14.66
C VAL A 79 8.61 1.39 15.37
N GLY A 80 7.92 1.34 16.52
CA GLY A 80 7.43 2.54 17.23
C GLY A 80 8.54 3.53 17.64
N HIS A 81 9.78 3.05 17.80
CA HIS A 81 10.96 3.87 18.12
C HIS A 81 11.85 4.21 16.91
N SER A 82 11.41 3.89 15.69
CA SER A 82 12.17 4.18 14.47
C SER A 82 11.98 5.62 13.99
N TYR A 83 12.80 6.02 13.03
CA TYR A 83 12.69 7.29 12.30
C TYR A 83 12.59 7.02 10.79
N TYR A 84 12.08 8.00 10.04
CA TYR A 84 12.00 7.98 8.58
C TYR A 84 13.40 7.85 7.98
N THR A 85 13.55 7.12 6.88
CA THR A 85 14.88 7.02 6.24
C THR A 85 14.79 6.98 4.73
N SER A 86 13.58 6.96 4.19
CA SER A 86 13.35 6.78 2.77
C SER A 86 13.03 8.13 2.13
N TRP A 87 13.46 8.31 0.88
CA TRP A 87 13.27 9.56 0.14
C TRP A 87 11.81 10.04 0.17
N ASP A 88 10.84 9.19 -0.19
CA ASP A 88 9.43 9.60 -0.23
C ASP A 88 8.79 9.78 1.16
N ASP A 89 9.47 9.38 2.25
CA ASP A 89 9.03 9.73 3.61
C ASP A 89 9.10 11.25 3.79
N PHE A 90 10.10 11.91 3.19
CA PHE A 90 10.34 13.35 3.32
C PHE A 90 9.78 14.18 2.17
N THR A 91 9.69 13.63 0.96
CA THR A 91 9.22 14.41 -0.19
C THR A 91 7.72 14.55 -0.28
N TYR A 92 6.96 13.56 0.20
CA TYR A 92 5.49 13.60 0.08
C TYR A 92 4.76 13.02 1.28
N TRP A 93 5.02 11.78 1.68
CA TRP A 93 4.14 11.09 2.62
C TRP A 93 4.19 11.68 4.04
N GLY A 94 5.36 12.03 4.55
CA GLY A 94 5.52 12.75 5.82
C GLY A 94 4.87 14.12 5.81
N PRO A 95 5.22 15.01 4.86
CA PRO A 95 4.56 16.32 4.70
C PRO A 95 3.04 16.23 4.55
N ALA A 96 2.52 15.23 3.83
CA ALA A 96 1.08 15.01 3.70
C ALA A 96 0.41 14.69 5.04
N ILE A 97 1.05 13.87 5.90
CA ILE A 97 0.55 13.60 7.25
C ILE A 97 0.52 14.89 8.08
N ASN A 98 1.61 15.66 8.07
CA ASN A 98 1.68 16.92 8.81
C ASN A 98 0.59 17.91 8.37
N THR A 99 0.32 17.96 7.06
CA THR A 99 -0.76 18.76 6.48
C THR A 99 -2.13 18.34 6.97
N VAL A 100 -2.42 17.03 7.01
CA VAL A 100 -3.71 16.54 7.51
C VAL A 100 -3.87 16.86 9.01
N ILE A 101 -2.79 16.73 9.78
CA ILE A 101 -2.80 17.04 11.22
C ILE A 101 -3.03 18.53 11.48
N ALA A 102 -2.28 19.40 10.79
CA ALA A 102 -2.35 20.85 10.95
C ALA A 102 -3.74 21.39 10.58
N ASN A 103 -4.31 20.91 9.47
CA ASN A 103 -5.59 21.37 8.96
C ASN A 103 -6.81 20.60 9.49
N LYS A 104 -6.60 19.65 10.42
CA LYS A 104 -7.63 18.73 10.95
C LYS A 104 -8.40 17.98 9.84
N GLY A 105 -7.79 17.82 8.67
CA GLY A 105 -8.41 17.30 7.45
C GLY A 105 -7.56 17.58 6.22
N ILE A 106 -8.06 17.22 5.05
CA ILE A 106 -7.38 17.44 3.77
C ILE A 106 -7.73 18.83 3.29
N ALA A 107 -6.79 19.77 3.37
CA ALA A 107 -6.90 21.09 2.76
C ALA A 107 -6.25 21.08 1.37
N ALA A 108 -6.85 21.75 0.39
CA ALA A 108 -6.19 22.02 -0.90
C ALA A 108 -5.87 23.52 -1.12
N ASN A 109 -5.62 24.26 -0.04
CA ASN A 109 -5.22 25.66 -0.10
C ASN A 109 -3.81 25.86 -0.71
N GLN A 110 -3.48 27.10 -1.10
CA GLN A 110 -2.19 27.42 -1.74
C GLN A 110 -0.98 26.98 -0.93
N GLU A 111 -1.01 27.13 0.40
CA GLU A 111 0.07 26.69 1.29
C GLU A 111 0.30 25.17 1.18
N THR A 112 -0.77 24.38 1.25
CA THR A 112 -0.71 22.92 1.08
C THR A 112 -0.20 22.55 -0.31
N MET A 113 -0.65 23.27 -1.34
CA MET A 113 -0.17 23.06 -2.71
C MET A 113 1.33 23.34 -2.83
N THR A 114 1.85 24.39 -2.19
CA THR A 114 3.29 24.70 -2.20
C THR A 114 4.09 23.60 -1.52
N VAL A 115 3.63 23.09 -0.37
CA VAL A 115 4.34 22.03 0.35
C VAL A 115 4.35 20.73 -0.43
N LEU A 116 3.19 20.34 -0.96
CA LEU A 116 3.00 19.04 -1.59
C LEU A 116 3.29 19.06 -3.10
N SER A 117 3.59 20.20 -3.70
CA SER A 117 3.99 20.29 -5.11
C SER A 117 5.26 19.46 -5.34
N PRO A 118 5.30 18.59 -6.37
CA PRO A 118 4.34 18.40 -7.49
C PRO A 118 3.23 17.34 -7.25
N PHE A 119 3.18 16.73 -6.08
CA PHE A 119 2.34 15.57 -5.73
C PHE A 119 0.98 15.90 -5.12
N TYR A 120 0.53 17.16 -5.15
CA TYR A 120 -0.78 17.57 -4.58
C TYR A 120 -1.98 16.78 -5.14
N HIS A 121 -1.84 16.25 -6.36
CA HIS A 121 -2.85 15.45 -7.04
C HIS A 121 -2.98 14.02 -6.46
N TYR A 122 -2.02 13.56 -5.64
CA TYR A 122 -2.05 12.23 -5.04
C TYR A 122 -3.11 12.16 -3.92
N PRO A 123 -4.00 11.16 -3.98
CA PRO A 123 -4.91 10.83 -2.89
C PRO A 123 -4.17 10.53 -1.57
N MET A 124 -4.76 10.97 -0.45
CA MET A 124 -4.07 11.02 0.85
C MET A 124 -4.62 10.03 1.89
N LEU A 125 -5.29 8.94 1.49
CA LEU A 125 -5.95 8.05 2.45
C LEU A 125 -5.00 7.46 3.50
N THR A 126 -3.78 7.06 3.09
CA THR A 126 -2.78 6.52 4.02
C THR A 126 -2.32 7.57 5.03
N SER A 127 -2.18 8.83 4.61
CA SER A 127 -1.86 9.96 5.48
C SER A 127 -3.00 10.28 6.45
N VAL A 128 -4.25 10.19 5.99
CA VAL A 128 -5.46 10.29 6.82
C VAL A 128 -5.51 9.20 7.88
N PHE A 129 -5.22 7.95 7.50
CA PHE A 129 -5.13 6.84 8.45
C PHE A 129 -4.01 7.04 9.50
N ASN A 130 -2.84 7.53 9.07
CA ASN A 130 -1.75 7.88 9.98
C ASN A 130 -2.16 8.99 10.96
N CYS A 131 -2.88 10.02 10.50
CA CYS A 131 -3.41 11.06 11.37
C CYS A 131 -4.42 10.50 12.39
N PHE A 132 -5.30 9.58 11.99
CA PHE A 132 -6.21 8.88 12.90
C PHE A 132 -5.43 8.16 14.01
N MET A 133 -4.38 7.41 13.66
CA MET A 133 -3.53 6.72 14.63
C MET A 133 -2.74 7.68 15.55
N ALA A 134 -2.29 8.82 15.01
CA ALA A 134 -1.57 9.84 15.77
C ALA A 134 -2.40 10.42 16.93
N LYS A 135 -3.75 10.41 16.84
CA LYS A 135 -4.63 10.97 17.89
C LYS A 135 -4.58 10.19 19.19
N VAL A 136 -4.26 8.89 19.15
CA VAL A 136 -4.14 8.04 20.35
C VAL A 136 -2.68 7.78 20.71
N MET A 137 -1.83 7.54 19.72
CA MET A 137 -0.43 7.16 19.97
C MET A 137 0.51 8.35 20.15
N GLY A 138 0.07 9.55 19.77
CA GLY A 138 0.95 10.72 19.62
C GLY A 138 1.73 10.69 18.30
N PHE A 139 2.11 11.86 17.81
CA PHE A 139 2.90 11.98 16.60
C PHE A 139 4.39 11.74 16.89
N THR A 140 4.94 10.67 16.30
CA THR A 140 6.37 10.42 16.15
C THR A 140 6.59 9.75 14.80
N GLU A 141 7.78 9.91 14.20
CA GLU A 141 8.10 9.24 12.93
C GLU A 141 7.87 7.72 13.02
N GLY A 142 8.29 7.09 14.12
CA GLY A 142 8.10 5.66 14.38
C GLY A 142 6.64 5.23 14.50
N ASN A 143 5.80 6.04 15.16
CA ASN A 143 4.36 5.77 15.23
C ASN A 143 3.69 5.86 13.85
N MET A 144 4.14 6.78 12.99
CA MET A 144 3.58 6.92 11.64
C MET A 144 4.01 5.76 10.73
N LEU A 145 5.25 5.30 10.86
CA LEU A 145 5.72 4.07 10.19
C LEU A 145 4.91 2.86 10.64
N PHE A 146 4.70 2.72 11.96
CA PHE A 146 3.86 1.67 12.51
C PHE A 146 2.43 1.75 11.98
N ALA A 147 1.80 2.93 11.94
CA ALA A 147 0.45 3.11 11.43
C ALA A 147 0.33 2.66 9.95
N SER A 148 1.28 3.03 9.11
CA SER A 148 1.30 2.61 7.70
C SER A 148 1.47 1.10 7.54
N GLY A 149 2.34 0.46 8.34
CA GLY A 149 2.48 -0.99 8.36
C GLY A 149 1.27 -1.71 8.96
N LEU A 150 0.64 -1.14 9.99
CA LEU A 150 -0.57 -1.65 10.62
C LEU A 150 -1.71 -1.73 9.60
N LEU A 151 -1.89 -0.70 8.77
CA LEU A 151 -2.90 -0.71 7.72
C LEU A 151 -2.72 -1.92 6.78
N SER A 152 -1.49 -2.18 6.34
CA SER A 152 -1.15 -3.37 5.54
C SER A 152 -1.49 -4.68 6.27
N ILE A 153 -1.13 -4.79 7.56
CA ILE A 153 -1.37 -6.00 8.37
C ILE A 153 -2.88 -6.24 8.57
N LEU A 154 -3.67 -5.20 8.81
CA LEU A 154 -5.12 -5.29 8.97
C LEU A 154 -5.81 -5.83 7.70
N PHE A 155 -5.37 -5.40 6.52
CA PHE A 155 -5.88 -5.93 5.25
C PHE A 155 -5.51 -7.41 5.02
N LEU A 156 -4.38 -7.87 5.56
CA LEU A 156 -4.03 -9.30 5.56
C LEU A 156 -4.89 -10.14 6.51
N GLY A 157 -5.83 -9.53 7.25
CA GLY A 157 -6.85 -10.23 8.03
C GLY A 157 -7.66 -11.25 7.20
N VAL A 158 -7.77 -11.09 5.88
CA VAL A 158 -8.42 -12.10 5.02
C VAL A 158 -7.70 -13.47 5.05
N LEU A 159 -6.43 -13.50 5.50
CA LEU A 159 -5.60 -14.69 5.56
C LEU A 159 -5.63 -15.40 6.92
N LEU A 160 -6.46 -14.96 7.88
CA LEU A 160 -6.56 -15.60 9.19
C LEU A 160 -7.08 -17.04 9.10
N VAL A 161 -6.47 -17.92 9.90
CA VAL A 161 -6.92 -19.29 10.15
C VAL A 161 -7.43 -19.36 11.59
N GLU A 162 -8.75 -19.28 11.75
CA GLU A 162 -9.46 -19.10 13.03
C GLU A 162 -9.00 -20.06 14.13
N ASN A 163 -8.85 -21.35 13.80
CA ASN A 163 -8.53 -22.40 14.75
C ASN A 163 -7.03 -22.75 14.82
N SER A 164 -6.15 -21.91 14.26
CA SER A 164 -4.72 -22.18 14.31
C SER A 164 -3.86 -20.91 14.22
N PRO A 165 -3.15 -20.56 15.32
CA PRO A 165 -2.30 -19.39 15.33
C PRO A 165 -1.11 -19.57 14.40
N MET A 166 -0.49 -20.76 14.36
CA MET A 166 0.67 -21.03 13.51
C MET A 166 0.35 -20.97 12.02
N LYS A 167 -0.79 -21.52 11.59
CA LYS A 167 -1.23 -21.44 10.18
C LYS A 167 -1.46 -19.97 9.79
N THR A 168 -2.05 -19.18 10.69
CA THR A 168 -2.21 -17.72 10.52
C THR A 168 -0.87 -17.00 10.39
N VAL A 169 0.09 -17.30 11.29
CA VAL A 169 1.44 -16.73 11.24
C VAL A 169 2.05 -17.01 9.87
N VAL A 170 2.04 -18.25 9.38
CA VAL A 170 2.60 -18.60 8.06
C VAL A 170 1.94 -17.82 6.94
N THR A 171 0.60 -17.78 6.87
CA THR A 171 -0.11 -17.16 5.76
C THR A 171 0.04 -15.63 5.73
N VAL A 172 0.08 -14.98 6.90
CA VAL A 172 0.27 -13.51 6.98
C VAL A 172 1.73 -13.15 6.75
N THR A 173 2.66 -13.82 7.44
CA THR A 173 4.10 -13.51 7.35
C THR A 173 4.71 -13.87 6.01
N SER A 174 4.17 -14.82 5.24
CA SER A 174 4.67 -15.10 3.89
C SER A 174 4.52 -13.88 2.97
N VAL A 175 3.38 -13.19 3.03
CA VAL A 175 3.12 -11.97 2.26
C VAL A 175 3.97 -10.81 2.78
N LEU A 176 4.06 -10.65 4.11
CA LEU A 176 4.89 -9.59 4.70
C LEU A 176 6.37 -9.78 4.38
N ALA A 177 6.87 -11.02 4.39
CA ALA A 177 8.23 -11.36 3.99
C ALA A 177 8.50 -10.90 2.55
N VAL A 178 7.62 -11.24 1.61
CA VAL A 178 7.71 -10.77 0.21
C VAL A 178 7.76 -9.24 0.13
N CYS A 179 6.85 -8.55 0.84
CA CYS A 179 6.83 -7.08 0.86
C CYS A 179 8.19 -6.52 1.31
N THR A 180 8.72 -7.01 2.43
CA THR A 180 10.00 -6.51 2.99
C THR A 180 11.23 -6.82 2.12
N LEU A 181 11.16 -7.83 1.24
CA LEU A 181 12.23 -8.17 0.30
C LEU A 181 12.26 -7.27 -0.93
N TYR A 182 11.11 -6.74 -1.33
CA TYR A 182 11.01 -5.91 -2.53
C TYR A 182 11.29 -4.44 -2.30
N ASN A 183 10.79 -3.93 -1.19
CA ASN A 183 10.72 -2.50 -0.98
C ASN A 183 10.90 -2.18 0.50
N THR A 184 10.69 -0.92 0.82
CA THR A 184 10.75 -0.40 2.18
C THR A 184 9.45 -0.65 2.94
N ALA A 185 8.56 -1.55 2.50
CA ALA A 185 7.34 -1.90 3.24
C ALA A 185 7.64 -2.30 4.67
N LEU A 186 6.71 -1.94 5.55
CA LEU A 186 6.84 -2.01 7.00
C LEU A 186 7.95 -1.12 7.59
N ARG A 187 8.69 -0.38 6.76
CA ARG A 187 9.82 0.46 7.15
C ARG A 187 9.67 1.90 6.65
N SER A 188 8.92 2.17 5.60
CA SER A 188 8.64 3.51 5.07
C SER A 188 7.14 3.80 5.06
N LEU A 189 6.80 5.03 4.72
CA LEU A 189 5.43 5.46 4.46
C LEU A 189 4.95 5.11 3.05
N TYR A 190 5.73 4.34 2.27
CA TYR A 190 5.43 4.08 0.87
C TYR A 190 4.18 3.20 0.77
N PRO A 191 3.14 3.62 0.01
CA PRO A 191 1.89 2.88 -0.06
C PRO A 191 1.92 1.72 -1.06
N ASP A 192 3.00 1.54 -1.83
CA ASP A 192 3.07 0.61 -2.96
C ASP A 192 2.77 -0.85 -2.53
N SER A 193 3.30 -1.30 -1.39
CA SER A 193 2.91 -2.60 -0.83
C SER A 193 1.48 -2.64 -0.32
N THR A 194 0.99 -1.58 0.31
CA THR A 194 -0.40 -1.49 0.78
C THR A 194 -1.37 -1.63 -0.40
N LEU A 195 -1.09 -0.98 -1.53
CA LEU A 195 -1.85 -1.13 -2.78
C LEU A 195 -1.84 -2.57 -3.28
N GLY A 196 -0.66 -3.20 -3.33
CA GLY A 196 -0.51 -4.58 -3.76
C GLY A 196 -1.26 -5.56 -2.87
N ILE A 197 -1.23 -5.34 -1.55
CA ILE A 197 -1.98 -6.12 -0.56
C ILE A 197 -3.48 -5.97 -0.81
N ILE A 198 -4.02 -4.76 -0.88
CA ILE A 198 -5.48 -4.53 -1.03
C ILE A 198 -5.99 -5.07 -2.37
N PHE A 199 -5.21 -4.91 -3.43
CA PHE A 199 -5.50 -5.51 -4.74
C PHE A 199 -5.54 -7.04 -4.66
N GLY A 200 -4.52 -7.66 -4.05
CA GLY A 200 -4.52 -9.11 -3.81
C GLY A 200 -5.64 -9.59 -2.90
N VAL A 201 -6.00 -8.82 -1.87
CA VAL A 201 -7.09 -9.10 -0.92
C VAL A 201 -8.44 -9.05 -1.62
N THR A 202 -8.63 -8.15 -2.59
CA THR A 202 -9.82 -8.10 -3.44
C THR A 202 -10.05 -9.45 -4.14
N LEU A 203 -9.00 -10.00 -4.75
CA LEU A 203 -9.05 -11.32 -5.38
C LEU A 203 -9.19 -12.44 -4.34
N SER A 204 -8.55 -12.30 -3.19
CA SER A 204 -8.64 -13.25 -2.08
C SER A 204 -10.08 -13.42 -1.58
N ILE A 205 -10.82 -12.32 -1.37
CA ILE A 205 -12.24 -12.38 -1.01
C ILE A 205 -13.05 -13.05 -2.12
N TYR A 206 -12.81 -12.68 -3.38
CA TYR A 206 -13.50 -13.29 -4.53
C TYR A 206 -13.30 -14.80 -4.60
N ILE A 207 -12.07 -15.26 -4.33
CA ILE A 207 -11.75 -16.68 -4.22
C ILE A 207 -12.52 -17.27 -3.04
N GLN A 208 -12.25 -16.81 -1.80
CA GLN A 208 -12.69 -17.48 -0.58
C GLN A 208 -14.21 -17.54 -0.37
N VAL A 209 -14.93 -16.49 -0.76
CA VAL A 209 -16.37 -16.38 -0.52
C VAL A 209 -17.14 -17.22 -1.55
N LYS A 210 -17.93 -18.18 -1.04
CA LYS A 210 -18.70 -19.12 -1.87
C LYS A 210 -19.80 -18.42 -2.66
N ASN A 211 -20.59 -17.58 -2.00
CA ASN A 211 -21.66 -16.81 -2.64
C ASN A 211 -21.06 -15.58 -3.34
N LYS A 212 -21.01 -15.59 -4.67
CA LYS A 212 -20.36 -14.52 -5.44
C LYS A 212 -21.03 -13.16 -5.29
N VAL A 213 -22.33 -13.09 -5.01
CA VAL A 213 -23.00 -11.81 -4.68
C VAL A 213 -22.42 -11.24 -3.39
N ASN A 214 -22.27 -12.07 -2.36
CA ASN A 214 -21.68 -11.66 -1.10
C ASN A 214 -20.21 -11.27 -1.28
N ALA A 215 -19.46 -12.02 -2.10
CA ALA A 215 -18.07 -11.73 -2.39
C ALA A 215 -17.91 -10.32 -2.97
N LEU A 216 -18.71 -10.02 -4.00
CA LEU A 216 -18.74 -8.72 -4.65
C LEU A 216 -19.10 -7.60 -3.65
N LEU A 217 -20.14 -7.78 -2.82
CA LEU A 217 -20.52 -6.78 -1.82
C LEU A 217 -19.41 -6.53 -0.78
N CYS A 218 -18.66 -7.55 -0.37
CA CYS A 218 -17.50 -7.37 0.52
C CYS A 218 -16.30 -6.72 -0.20
N ILE A 219 -16.20 -6.83 -1.54
CA ILE A 219 -15.16 -6.21 -2.37
C ILE A 219 -15.41 -4.73 -2.63
N GLY A 220 -16.67 -4.29 -2.71
CA GLY A 220 -17.04 -2.90 -3.00
C GLY A 220 -16.25 -1.85 -2.20
N PRO A 221 -16.16 -1.95 -0.85
CA PRO A 221 -15.36 -1.04 -0.05
C PRO A 221 -13.87 -1.00 -0.39
N LEU A 222 -13.28 -2.13 -0.84
CA LEU A 222 -11.87 -2.18 -1.26
C LEU A 222 -11.66 -1.44 -2.59
N LEU A 223 -12.60 -1.60 -3.53
CA LEU A 223 -12.58 -0.87 -4.80
C LEU A 223 -12.77 0.64 -4.62
N PHE A 224 -13.46 1.06 -3.55
CA PHE A 224 -13.56 2.46 -3.18
C PHE A 224 -12.23 2.98 -2.60
N VAL A 225 -11.58 2.20 -1.73
CA VAL A 225 -10.35 2.61 -1.04
C VAL A 225 -9.13 2.64 -1.96
N LEU A 226 -9.02 1.71 -2.91
CA LEU A 226 -7.85 1.58 -3.79
C LEU A 226 -7.47 2.90 -4.52
N PRO A 227 -8.39 3.58 -5.24
CA PRO A 227 -8.10 4.88 -5.86
C PRO A 227 -7.64 5.95 -4.86
N GLN A 228 -8.06 5.87 -3.60
CA GLN A 228 -7.80 6.88 -2.58
C GLN A 228 -6.43 6.76 -1.91
N ILE A 229 -5.68 5.70 -2.19
CA ILE A 229 -4.33 5.50 -1.64
C ILE A 229 -3.26 6.16 -2.51
N LYS A 230 -3.40 6.04 -3.83
CA LYS A 230 -2.48 6.57 -4.84
C LYS A 230 -3.17 6.46 -6.19
N VAL A 231 -2.81 7.33 -7.13
CA VAL A 231 -3.39 7.34 -8.49
C VAL A 231 -3.39 5.96 -9.16
N VAL A 232 -2.29 5.20 -9.06
CA VAL A 232 -2.20 3.85 -9.65
C VAL A 232 -3.21 2.85 -9.04
N GLY A 233 -3.72 3.13 -7.85
CA GLY A 233 -4.78 2.36 -7.22
C GLY A 233 -6.08 2.37 -8.02
N PHE A 234 -6.36 3.42 -8.79
CA PHE A 234 -7.48 3.46 -9.72
C PHE A 234 -7.35 2.39 -10.81
N TRP A 235 -6.16 2.28 -11.40
CA TRP A 235 -5.86 1.26 -12.40
C TRP A 235 -5.96 -0.16 -11.80
N LEU A 236 -5.42 -0.37 -10.59
CA LEU A 236 -5.48 -1.67 -9.89
C LEU A 236 -6.92 -2.06 -9.52
N ALA A 237 -7.77 -1.09 -9.15
CA ALA A 237 -9.18 -1.36 -8.88
C ALA A 237 -9.90 -1.87 -10.14
N TYR A 238 -9.68 -1.23 -11.30
CA TYR A 238 -10.22 -1.71 -12.57
C TYR A 238 -9.59 -3.01 -13.06
N ALA A 239 -8.31 -3.25 -12.77
CA ALA A 239 -7.70 -4.55 -13.00
C ALA A 239 -8.42 -5.65 -12.19
N GLY A 240 -8.75 -5.38 -10.92
CA GLY A 240 -9.54 -6.28 -10.08
C GLY A 240 -10.93 -6.57 -10.67
N VAL A 241 -11.64 -5.52 -11.10
CA VAL A 241 -12.94 -5.64 -11.79
C VAL A 241 -12.81 -6.49 -13.06
N GLY A 242 -11.80 -6.23 -13.88
CA GLY A 242 -11.55 -6.94 -15.14
C GLY A 242 -11.19 -8.42 -14.94
N ILE A 243 -10.35 -8.73 -13.96
CA ILE A 243 -10.00 -10.11 -13.59
C ILE A 243 -11.27 -10.87 -13.18
N ILE A 244 -12.09 -10.27 -12.31
CA ILE A 244 -13.35 -10.86 -11.86
C ILE A 244 -14.31 -11.04 -13.03
N LEU A 245 -14.43 -10.04 -13.92
CA LEU A 245 -15.29 -10.13 -15.11
C LEU A 245 -14.88 -11.27 -16.03
N ILE A 246 -13.59 -11.39 -16.36
CA ILE A 246 -13.08 -12.43 -17.25
C ILE A 246 -13.30 -13.81 -16.62
N ASP A 247 -12.96 -13.99 -15.34
CA ASP A 247 -13.25 -15.25 -14.63
C ASP A 247 -14.76 -15.53 -14.61
N MET A 248 -15.60 -14.50 -14.46
CA MET A 248 -17.04 -14.65 -14.52
C MET A 248 -17.48 -15.14 -15.92
N VAL A 249 -17.12 -14.43 -16.98
CA VAL A 249 -17.47 -14.78 -18.38
C VAL A 249 -16.97 -16.17 -18.77
N MET A 250 -15.76 -16.56 -18.33
CA MET A 250 -15.24 -17.91 -18.60
C MET A 250 -16.06 -19.03 -17.93
N ARG A 251 -16.86 -18.71 -16.90
CA ARG A 251 -17.82 -19.65 -16.26
C ARG A 251 -19.28 -19.36 -16.66
N TRP A 252 -19.53 -18.52 -17.67
CA TRP A 252 -20.85 -17.96 -17.99
C TRP A 252 -21.98 -18.98 -18.13
N ARG A 253 -21.68 -20.18 -18.64
CA ARG A 253 -22.68 -21.21 -18.92
C ARG A 253 -23.19 -21.97 -17.68
N SER A 254 -22.69 -21.74 -16.47
CA SER A 254 -23.03 -22.61 -15.33
C SER A 254 -23.54 -21.97 -14.03
N VAL A 255 -23.50 -20.64 -13.82
CA VAL A 255 -23.65 -20.11 -12.44
C VAL A 255 -24.43 -18.79 -12.25
N TYR A 256 -24.80 -18.02 -13.28
CA TYR A 256 -25.14 -16.61 -13.04
C TYR A 256 -26.62 -16.25 -13.04
N SER A 257 -27.03 -15.60 -11.94
CA SER A 257 -28.31 -14.93 -11.79
C SER A 257 -28.23 -13.46 -12.22
N THR A 258 -29.35 -12.89 -12.66
CA THR A 258 -29.50 -11.46 -12.96
C THR A 258 -29.03 -10.59 -11.80
N LYS A 259 -29.27 -11.03 -10.56
CA LYS A 259 -28.81 -10.34 -9.34
C LYS A 259 -27.29 -10.20 -9.30
N LEU A 260 -26.54 -11.24 -9.67
CA LEU A 260 -25.08 -11.17 -9.67
C LEU A 260 -24.56 -10.19 -10.71
N VAL A 261 -25.12 -10.22 -11.92
CA VAL A 261 -24.74 -9.29 -13.00
C VAL A 261 -25.03 -7.85 -12.58
N PHE A 262 -26.21 -7.59 -12.01
CA PHE A 262 -26.57 -6.26 -11.49
C PHE A 262 -25.61 -5.77 -10.41
N VAL A 263 -25.30 -6.61 -9.42
CA VAL A 263 -24.36 -6.29 -8.33
C VAL A 263 -22.95 -6.03 -8.89
N PHE A 264 -22.51 -6.82 -9.86
CA PHE A 264 -21.22 -6.61 -10.53
C PHE A 264 -21.18 -5.25 -11.24
N MET A 265 -22.23 -4.90 -12.00
CA MET A 265 -22.32 -3.60 -12.69
C MET A 265 -22.26 -2.43 -11.71
N LEU A 266 -22.96 -2.50 -10.57
CA LEU A 266 -22.86 -1.48 -9.53
C LEU A 266 -21.43 -1.34 -9.01
N ILE A 267 -20.78 -2.46 -8.69
CA ILE A 267 -19.43 -2.45 -8.11
C ILE A 267 -18.37 -1.98 -9.11
N ALA A 268 -18.55 -2.24 -10.40
CA ALA A 268 -17.69 -1.74 -11.47
C ALA A 268 -17.69 -0.20 -11.58
N THR A 269 -18.73 0.48 -11.08
CA THR A 269 -18.77 1.96 -11.04
C THR A 269 -18.05 2.57 -9.84
N ILE A 270 -17.81 1.81 -8.77
CA ILE A 270 -17.25 2.31 -7.52
C ILE A 270 -15.86 2.97 -7.71
N PRO A 271 -14.90 2.41 -8.47
CA PRO A 271 -13.60 3.07 -8.66
C PRO A 271 -13.71 4.46 -9.29
N ALA A 272 -14.59 4.63 -10.29
CA ALA A 272 -14.85 5.92 -10.93
C ALA A 272 -15.48 6.92 -9.97
N VAL A 273 -16.48 6.49 -9.19
CA VAL A 273 -17.11 7.35 -8.17
C VAL A 273 -16.08 7.79 -7.14
N SER A 274 -15.25 6.86 -6.65
CA SER A 274 -14.18 7.15 -5.70
C SER A 274 -13.20 8.19 -6.26
N GLN A 275 -12.62 7.95 -7.44
CA GLN A 275 -11.67 8.88 -8.06
C GLN A 275 -12.30 10.26 -8.33
N GLY A 276 -13.54 10.28 -8.83
CA GLY A 276 -14.28 11.52 -9.07
C GLY A 276 -14.51 12.32 -7.79
N MET A 277 -14.77 11.64 -6.66
CA MET A 277 -14.93 12.28 -5.36
C MET A 277 -13.64 13.00 -4.91
N TRP A 278 -12.47 12.37 -5.07
CA TRP A 278 -11.17 13.00 -4.79
C TRP A 278 -10.93 14.24 -5.67
N TYR A 279 -11.18 14.09 -6.97
CA TYR A 279 -10.99 15.18 -7.92
C TYR A 279 -11.90 16.39 -7.62
N ASN A 280 -13.16 16.12 -7.29
CA ASN A 280 -14.12 17.15 -6.93
C ASN A 280 -13.70 17.87 -5.64
N HIS A 281 -13.16 17.15 -4.65
CA HIS A 281 -12.62 17.75 -3.42
C HIS A 281 -11.50 18.74 -3.73
N ILE A 282 -10.46 18.32 -4.46
CA ILE A 282 -9.34 19.19 -4.82
C ILE A 282 -9.83 20.41 -5.62
N LYS A 283 -10.76 20.23 -6.56
CA LYS A 283 -11.30 21.32 -7.38
C LYS A 283 -12.10 22.32 -6.56
N PHE A 284 -12.91 21.83 -5.62
CA PHE A 284 -13.72 22.68 -4.75
C PHE A 284 -12.85 23.58 -3.86
N ASP A 285 -11.72 23.04 -3.38
CA ASP A 285 -10.75 23.76 -2.55
C ASP A 285 -9.86 24.76 -3.35
N GLY A 286 -10.13 24.96 -4.64
CA GLY A 286 -9.53 26.04 -5.45
C GLY A 286 -8.21 25.70 -6.14
N ALA A 287 -7.78 24.43 -6.13
CA ALA A 287 -6.57 24.02 -6.83
C ALA A 287 -6.81 23.92 -8.36
N VAL A 288 -5.90 24.51 -9.15
CA VAL A 288 -5.89 24.39 -10.62
C VAL A 288 -5.32 23.03 -10.97
N ILE A 289 -6.19 22.08 -11.34
CA ILE A 289 -5.77 20.73 -11.71
C ILE A 289 -5.56 20.65 -13.22
N ASN A 290 -4.29 20.60 -13.66
CA ASN A 290 -3.97 19.97 -14.94
C ASN A 290 -4.18 18.46 -14.73
N GLN A 291 -5.28 17.91 -15.24
CA GLN A 291 -5.53 16.49 -15.16
C GLN A 291 -4.40 15.75 -15.87
N PRO A 292 -3.60 14.92 -15.18
CA PRO A 292 -2.73 14.01 -15.89
C PRO A 292 -3.63 12.91 -16.46
N SER A 293 -3.65 12.78 -17.78
CA SER A 293 -4.42 11.77 -18.48
C SER A 293 -3.81 10.39 -18.23
N TYR A 294 -4.23 9.68 -17.18
CA TYR A 294 -3.75 8.31 -16.88
C TYR A 294 -4.49 7.23 -17.67
N GLY A 295 -4.70 7.47 -18.97
CA GLY A 295 -5.21 6.45 -19.88
C GLY A 295 -4.21 5.29 -20.03
N LEU A 296 -4.68 4.13 -20.51
CA LEU A 296 -3.80 3.14 -21.12
C LEU A 296 -3.16 3.84 -22.32
N GLY A 297 -1.94 4.36 -22.14
CA GLY A 297 -1.20 5.11 -23.14
C GLY A 297 -0.69 4.21 -24.26
N LEU A 298 -1.48 3.24 -24.72
CA LEU A 298 -1.15 2.35 -25.83
C LEU A 298 -0.91 3.15 -27.11
N GLU A 299 -1.67 4.23 -27.33
CA GLU A 299 -1.44 5.17 -28.43
C GLU A 299 -0.11 5.91 -28.29
N MET A 300 0.21 6.43 -27.09
CA MET A 300 1.52 7.04 -26.83
C MET A 300 2.66 6.04 -26.98
N LEU A 301 2.49 4.84 -26.43
CA LEU A 301 3.46 3.76 -26.53
C LEU A 301 3.69 3.38 -27.99
N TRP A 302 2.63 3.28 -28.78
CA TRP A 302 2.72 3.04 -30.22
C TRP A 302 3.44 4.18 -30.94
N ALA A 303 3.15 5.43 -30.58
CA ALA A 303 3.81 6.60 -31.15
C ALA A 303 5.34 6.60 -30.92
N HIS A 304 5.82 6.12 -29.77
CA HIS A 304 7.27 5.99 -29.50
C HIS A 304 7.90 4.71 -30.05
N LEU A 305 7.12 3.64 -30.22
CA LEU A 305 7.63 2.34 -30.67
C LEU A 305 7.53 2.12 -32.18
N SER A 306 6.79 2.96 -32.92
CA SER A 306 6.63 2.81 -34.37
C SER A 306 8.00 2.95 -35.07
N PRO A 307 8.29 2.13 -36.10
CA PRO A 307 9.59 2.17 -36.78
C PRO A 307 9.94 3.53 -37.38
N GLU A 308 8.93 4.35 -37.68
CA GLU A 308 9.04 5.65 -38.33
C GLU A 308 9.33 6.81 -37.36
N ALA A 309 8.96 6.68 -36.08
CA ALA A 309 9.09 7.73 -35.07
C ALA A 309 10.12 7.41 -33.95
N ARG A 310 10.74 6.23 -34.01
CA ARG A 310 11.64 5.72 -32.97
C ARG A 310 12.97 6.47 -32.94
N SER A 311 13.17 7.27 -31.90
CA SER A 311 14.45 7.95 -31.64
C SER A 311 15.47 7.03 -30.94
N GLN A 312 16.75 7.43 -30.92
CA GLN A 312 17.78 6.74 -30.13
C GLN A 312 17.47 6.81 -28.63
N GLU A 313 17.00 7.95 -28.14
CA GLU A 313 16.59 8.15 -26.75
C GLU A 313 15.46 7.20 -26.35
N ASP A 314 14.47 6.97 -27.23
CA ASP A 314 13.38 6.04 -26.96
C ASP A 314 13.88 4.59 -26.86
N MET A 315 14.88 4.22 -27.65
CA MET A 315 15.51 2.90 -27.56
C MET A 315 16.30 2.72 -26.27
N GLU A 316 16.99 3.76 -25.80
CA GLU A 316 17.70 3.74 -24.52
C GLU A 316 16.72 3.62 -23.35
N ARG A 317 15.61 4.38 -23.36
CA ARG A 317 14.53 4.26 -22.37
C ARG A 317 13.89 2.88 -22.36
N LEU A 318 13.59 2.32 -23.53
CA LEU A 318 13.02 0.97 -23.65
C LEU A 318 13.99 -0.10 -23.12
N SER A 319 15.26 -0.01 -23.53
CA SER A 319 16.32 -0.93 -23.07
C SER A 319 16.46 -0.87 -21.55
N GLY A 320 16.55 0.34 -20.98
CA GLY A 320 16.60 0.56 -19.53
C GLY A 320 15.39 -0.03 -18.79
N PHE A 321 14.18 0.19 -19.33
CA PHE A 321 12.95 -0.39 -18.80
C PHE A 321 12.98 -1.93 -18.82
N LEU A 322 13.33 -2.55 -19.95
CA LEU A 322 13.41 -4.01 -20.09
C LEU A 322 14.50 -4.61 -19.19
N GLN A 323 15.65 -3.96 -19.08
CA GLN A 323 16.71 -4.36 -18.15
C GLN A 323 16.24 -4.28 -16.69
N SER A 324 15.49 -3.25 -16.34
CA SER A 324 14.88 -3.12 -15.00
C SER A 324 13.87 -4.24 -14.72
N VAL A 325 13.02 -4.60 -15.69
CA VAL A 325 12.09 -5.74 -15.57
C VAL A 325 12.83 -7.08 -15.47
N ALA A 326 13.86 -7.28 -16.29
CA ALA A 326 14.70 -8.47 -16.24
C ALA A 326 15.40 -8.59 -14.89
N LYS A 327 15.98 -7.48 -14.39
CA LYS A 327 16.60 -7.39 -13.06
C LYS A 327 15.63 -7.73 -11.95
N PHE A 328 14.43 -7.16 -12.01
CA PHE A 328 13.37 -7.43 -11.06
C PHE A 328 12.98 -8.91 -11.00
N SER A 329 13.01 -9.62 -12.14
CA SER A 329 12.59 -11.02 -12.27
C SER A 329 13.45 -12.02 -11.48
N TYR A 330 14.64 -11.62 -11.02
CA TYR A 330 15.50 -12.45 -10.17
C TYR A 330 15.81 -11.82 -8.80
N THR A 331 15.13 -10.73 -8.43
CA THR A 331 15.22 -10.17 -7.07
C THR A 331 14.67 -11.17 -6.04
N GLU A 332 15.19 -11.11 -4.81
CA GLU A 332 14.83 -12.04 -3.72
C GLU A 332 13.31 -12.13 -3.50
N GLY A 333 12.60 -10.99 -3.52
CA GLY A 333 11.14 -10.96 -3.39
C GLY A 333 10.42 -11.69 -4.53
N THR A 334 10.95 -11.62 -5.75
CA THR A 334 10.39 -12.29 -6.94
C THR A 334 10.60 -13.78 -6.88
N VAL A 335 11.80 -14.20 -6.52
CA VAL A 335 12.09 -15.62 -6.28
C VAL A 335 11.16 -16.17 -5.21
N LEU A 336 10.98 -15.46 -4.09
CA LEU A 336 10.07 -15.91 -3.03
C LEU A 336 8.61 -15.97 -3.52
N THR A 337 8.16 -15.00 -4.31
CA THR A 337 6.82 -15.01 -4.90
C THR A 337 6.62 -16.22 -5.81
N TYR A 338 7.60 -16.54 -6.68
CA TYR A 338 7.55 -17.74 -7.52
C TYR A 338 7.46 -19.01 -6.68
N VAL A 339 8.27 -19.12 -5.62
CA VAL A 339 8.22 -20.25 -4.70
C VAL A 339 6.84 -20.38 -4.06
N LEU A 340 6.23 -19.28 -3.60
CA LEU A 340 4.88 -19.29 -3.03
C LEU A 340 3.82 -19.71 -4.05
N VAL A 341 3.89 -19.20 -5.29
CA VAL A 341 2.96 -19.56 -6.37
C VAL A 341 3.08 -21.05 -6.69
N ILE A 342 4.29 -21.54 -6.97
CA ILE A 342 4.56 -22.96 -7.26
C ILE A 342 4.10 -23.84 -6.10
N PHE A 343 4.43 -23.46 -4.86
CA PHE A 343 4.03 -24.20 -3.67
C PHE A 343 2.51 -24.22 -3.49
N SER A 344 1.82 -23.11 -3.74
CA SER A 344 0.36 -23.04 -3.69
C SER A 344 -0.30 -23.98 -4.71
N VAL A 345 0.22 -24.02 -5.94
CA VAL A 345 -0.27 -24.92 -7.01
C VAL A 345 0.01 -26.37 -6.62
N PHE A 346 1.20 -26.68 -6.13
CA PHE A 346 1.56 -28.02 -5.65
C PHE A 346 0.61 -28.50 -4.55
N LEU A 347 0.32 -27.66 -3.54
CA LEU A 347 -0.61 -28.00 -2.47
C LEU A 347 -2.04 -28.20 -3.00
N VAL A 348 -2.48 -27.38 -3.95
CA VAL A 348 -3.78 -27.54 -4.60
C VAL A 348 -3.86 -28.87 -5.38
N ILE A 349 -2.83 -29.22 -6.17
CA ILE A 349 -2.76 -30.51 -6.88
C ILE A 349 -2.83 -31.69 -5.89
N LYS A 350 -2.14 -31.57 -4.76
CA LYS A 350 -2.04 -32.67 -3.79
C LYS A 350 -3.30 -32.84 -2.94
N TYR A 351 -3.94 -31.75 -2.52
CA TYR A 351 -4.97 -31.77 -1.48
C TYR A 351 -6.32 -31.18 -1.89
N ARG A 352 -6.42 -30.45 -3.00
CA ARG A 352 -7.61 -29.70 -3.45
C ARG A 352 -7.74 -29.74 -4.98
N LYS A 353 -7.69 -30.93 -5.60
CA LYS A 353 -7.68 -31.07 -7.08
C LYS A 353 -8.86 -30.36 -7.74
N GLU A 354 -10.00 -30.27 -7.06
CA GLU A 354 -11.19 -29.55 -7.51
C GLU A 354 -10.96 -28.03 -7.70
N ASP A 355 -10.03 -27.42 -6.95
CA ASP A 355 -9.71 -26.00 -7.06
C ASP A 355 -8.65 -25.72 -8.15
N LEU A 356 -8.03 -26.75 -8.75
CA LEU A 356 -6.88 -26.60 -9.65
C LEU A 356 -7.20 -25.73 -10.86
N VAL A 357 -8.34 -25.96 -11.49
CA VAL A 357 -8.76 -25.21 -12.68
C VAL A 357 -9.00 -23.73 -12.35
N GLU A 358 -9.62 -23.44 -11.20
CA GLU A 358 -9.80 -22.07 -10.71
C GLU A 358 -8.45 -21.41 -10.39
N CYS A 359 -7.55 -22.14 -9.73
CA CYS A 359 -6.22 -21.69 -9.34
C CYS A 359 -5.37 -21.28 -10.56
N VAL A 360 -5.21 -22.19 -11.51
CA VAL A 360 -4.42 -21.94 -12.74
C VAL A 360 -5.04 -20.82 -13.55
N ARG A 361 -6.38 -20.83 -13.76
CA ARG A 361 -7.06 -19.79 -14.52
C ARG A 361 -6.84 -18.41 -13.92
N LEU A 362 -7.01 -18.24 -12.60
CA LEU A 362 -6.82 -16.94 -11.95
C LEU A 362 -5.37 -16.47 -12.01
N TYR A 363 -4.37 -17.36 -11.90
CA TYR A 363 -2.98 -16.98 -12.12
C TYR A 363 -2.71 -16.54 -13.56
N CYS A 364 -3.27 -17.24 -14.56
CA CYS A 364 -3.14 -16.84 -15.96
C CYS A 364 -3.75 -15.47 -16.21
N ILE A 365 -4.98 -15.21 -15.75
CA ILE A 365 -5.64 -13.90 -15.90
C ILE A 365 -4.82 -12.82 -15.17
N LEU A 366 -4.38 -13.07 -13.93
CA LEU A 366 -3.56 -12.14 -13.16
C LEU A 366 -2.25 -11.82 -13.88
N PHE A 367 -1.60 -12.80 -14.50
CA PHE A 367 -0.40 -12.59 -15.31
C PHE A 367 -0.65 -11.74 -16.56
N VAL A 368 -1.78 -11.92 -17.24
CA VAL A 368 -2.16 -11.05 -18.37
C VAL A 368 -2.30 -9.60 -17.91
N PHE A 369 -2.95 -9.34 -16.77
CA PHE A 369 -3.03 -7.99 -16.21
C PHE A 369 -1.68 -7.45 -15.76
N PHE A 370 -0.76 -8.31 -15.29
CA PHE A 370 0.60 -7.88 -14.99
C PHE A 370 1.33 -7.39 -16.27
N VAL A 371 1.18 -8.10 -17.38
CA VAL A 371 1.74 -7.65 -18.67
C VAL A 371 1.13 -6.32 -19.12
N LEU A 372 -0.20 -6.17 -19.01
CA LEU A 372 -0.86 -4.90 -19.30
C LEU A 372 -0.38 -3.76 -18.38
N TYR A 373 -0.13 -4.07 -17.11
CA TYR A 373 0.45 -3.12 -16.16
C TYR A 373 1.87 -2.71 -16.57
N LEU A 374 2.71 -3.65 -17.02
CA LEU A 374 4.03 -3.32 -17.54
C LEU A 374 3.97 -2.42 -18.78
N CYS A 375 3.04 -2.67 -19.71
CA CYS A 375 2.82 -1.79 -20.86
C CYS A 375 2.42 -0.37 -20.42
N PHE A 376 1.49 -0.25 -19.46
CA PHE A 376 1.10 1.03 -18.87
C PHE A 376 2.27 1.73 -18.15
N ARG A 377 3.12 0.99 -17.42
CA ARG A 377 4.31 1.56 -16.79
C ARG A 377 5.32 2.03 -17.83
N CYS A 378 5.54 1.25 -18.88
CA CYS A 378 6.42 1.60 -19.98
C CYS A 378 5.97 2.91 -20.65
N SER A 379 4.67 3.08 -20.92
CA SER A 379 4.16 4.34 -21.49
C SER A 379 4.41 5.54 -20.59
N LEU A 380 4.32 5.38 -19.25
CA LEU A 380 4.68 6.45 -18.32
C LEU A 380 6.17 6.79 -18.35
N TYR A 381 7.04 5.78 -18.48
CA TYR A 381 8.50 5.98 -18.60
C TYR A 381 8.88 6.82 -19.82
N PHE A 382 8.12 6.74 -20.91
CA PHE A 382 8.31 7.62 -22.07
C PHE A 382 7.80 9.05 -21.87
N SER A 383 6.69 9.23 -21.14
CA SER A 383 5.92 10.47 -21.17
C SER A 383 6.00 11.33 -19.91
N HIS A 384 6.36 10.75 -18.76
CA HIS A 384 6.26 11.43 -17.46
C HIS A 384 7.52 11.32 -16.59
N PHE A 385 8.43 10.39 -16.88
CA PHE A 385 9.68 10.25 -16.14
C PHE A 385 10.81 11.05 -16.80
N SER A 386 11.77 11.54 -16.00
CA SER A 386 12.98 12.15 -16.56
C SER A 386 13.76 11.11 -17.35
N TYR A 387 14.62 11.58 -18.26
CA TYR A 387 15.44 10.71 -19.08
C TYR A 387 16.29 9.76 -18.22
N GLU A 388 16.94 10.29 -17.19
CA GLU A 388 17.84 9.56 -16.30
C GLU A 388 17.09 8.50 -15.49
N GLU A 389 15.93 8.85 -14.93
CA GLU A 389 15.08 7.92 -14.17
C GLU A 389 14.53 6.81 -15.08
N ALA A 390 14.21 7.14 -16.33
CA ALA A 390 13.68 6.20 -17.30
C ALA A 390 14.74 5.20 -17.79
N VAL A 391 15.94 5.68 -18.16
CA VAL A 391 17.05 4.85 -18.64
C VAL A 391 17.65 4.00 -17.51
N SER A 392 17.79 4.55 -16.30
CA SER A 392 18.31 3.80 -15.15
C SER A 392 17.31 2.78 -14.59
N GLY A 393 16.01 2.98 -14.83
CA GLY A 393 14.96 2.13 -14.28
C GLY A 393 14.87 2.16 -12.75
N ALA A 394 15.37 3.22 -12.10
CA ALA A 394 15.66 3.27 -10.67
C ALA A 394 14.43 3.00 -9.78
N SER A 395 13.25 3.51 -10.13
CA SER A 395 12.01 3.25 -9.38
C SER A 395 11.24 1.99 -9.79
N GLY A 396 11.66 1.29 -10.84
CA GLY A 396 10.91 0.19 -11.47
C GLY A 396 10.51 -0.91 -10.48
N ALA A 397 11.47 -1.35 -9.67
CA ALA A 397 11.27 -2.45 -8.71
C ALA A 397 10.11 -2.19 -7.72
N ARG A 398 9.93 -0.94 -7.26
CA ARG A 398 8.81 -0.57 -6.37
C ARG A 398 7.47 -0.78 -7.08
N TYR A 399 7.37 -0.32 -8.33
CA TYR A 399 6.15 -0.42 -9.11
C TYR A 399 5.80 -1.86 -9.46
N TYR A 400 6.79 -2.68 -9.86
CA TYR A 400 6.56 -4.09 -10.19
C TYR A 400 6.20 -4.91 -8.95
N SER A 401 6.81 -4.59 -7.80
CA SER A 401 6.51 -5.26 -6.52
C SER A 401 5.06 -5.12 -6.07
N THR A 402 4.37 -4.05 -6.47
CA THR A 402 2.94 -3.85 -6.16
C THR A 402 2.12 -5.02 -6.70
N PHE A 403 2.39 -5.45 -7.94
CA PHE A 403 1.65 -6.53 -8.58
C PHE A 403 2.09 -7.92 -8.06
N PHE A 404 3.39 -8.11 -7.80
CA PHE A 404 3.92 -9.36 -7.22
C PHE A 404 3.47 -9.59 -5.76
N THR A 405 3.22 -8.52 -5.02
CA THR A 405 2.58 -8.61 -3.70
C THR A 405 1.17 -9.21 -3.82
N ALA A 406 0.41 -8.83 -4.86
CA ALA A 406 -0.91 -9.41 -5.11
C ALA A 406 -0.84 -10.91 -5.48
N PHE A 407 0.15 -11.32 -6.29
CA PHE A 407 0.43 -12.74 -6.54
C PHE A 407 0.67 -13.51 -5.23
N SER A 408 1.44 -12.91 -4.31
CA SER A 408 1.74 -13.52 -3.02
C SER A 408 0.51 -13.64 -2.11
N VAL A 409 -0.38 -12.65 -2.11
CA VAL A 409 -1.67 -12.74 -1.39
C VAL A 409 -2.56 -13.85 -1.98
N VAL A 410 -2.64 -13.95 -3.31
CA VAL A 410 -3.40 -15.02 -3.98
C VAL A 410 -2.80 -16.40 -3.66
N ALA A 411 -1.46 -16.53 -3.67
CA ALA A 411 -0.78 -17.76 -3.27
C ALA A 411 -1.06 -18.13 -1.81
N ALA A 412 -0.94 -17.16 -0.90
CA ALA A 412 -1.26 -17.36 0.51
C ALA A 412 -2.73 -17.74 0.72
N THR A 413 -3.64 -17.27 -0.13
CA THR A 413 -5.07 -17.62 -0.11
C THR A 413 -5.30 -19.11 -0.42
N TYR A 414 -4.66 -19.64 -1.46
CA TYR A 414 -4.74 -21.07 -1.79
C TYR A 414 -4.05 -21.95 -0.76
N ILE A 415 -2.87 -21.54 -0.28
CA ILE A 415 -2.17 -22.22 0.83
C ILE A 415 -3.09 -22.28 2.05
N ARG A 416 -3.72 -21.16 2.42
CA ARG A 416 -4.67 -21.08 3.53
C ARG A 416 -5.83 -22.06 3.38
N ARG A 417 -6.46 -22.14 2.20
CA ARG A 417 -7.57 -23.08 1.94
C ARG A 417 -7.18 -24.53 2.24
N VAL A 418 -5.97 -24.92 1.84
CA VAL A 418 -5.41 -26.26 2.11
C VAL A 418 -5.14 -26.44 3.62
N LEU A 419 -4.47 -25.47 4.25
CA LEU A 419 -4.11 -25.54 5.67
C LEU A 419 -5.33 -25.63 6.60
N ILE A 420 -6.50 -25.10 6.21
CA ILE A 420 -7.73 -25.21 6.99
C ILE A 420 -8.27 -26.65 7.01
N GLN A 421 -8.16 -27.37 5.90
CA GLN A 421 -8.79 -28.69 5.73
C GLN A 421 -7.86 -29.85 6.08
N VAL A 422 -6.56 -29.66 5.91
CA VAL A 422 -5.57 -30.72 6.08
C VAL A 422 -4.78 -30.51 7.37
N ASP A 423 -4.70 -31.56 8.18
CA ASP A 423 -3.85 -31.60 9.36
C ASP A 423 -3.00 -32.88 9.37
N SER A 424 -1.94 -32.88 8.55
CA SER A 424 -0.95 -33.97 8.53
C SER A 424 0.30 -33.60 9.34
N LYS A 425 1.00 -34.61 9.85
CA LYS A 425 2.26 -34.42 10.59
C LYS A 425 3.33 -33.74 9.72
N GLU A 426 3.42 -34.07 8.44
CA GLU A 426 4.37 -33.38 7.54
C GLU A 426 3.97 -31.92 7.34
N LEU A 427 2.68 -31.64 7.07
CA LEU A 427 2.21 -30.28 6.84
C LEU A 427 2.40 -29.39 8.06
N ARG A 428 2.23 -29.93 9.28
CA ARG A 428 2.53 -29.23 10.53
C ARG A 428 4.01 -28.88 10.65
N ARG A 429 4.92 -29.81 10.31
CA ARG A 429 6.37 -29.53 10.29
C ARG A 429 6.71 -28.45 9.27
N CYS A 430 6.19 -28.55 8.04
CA CYS A 430 6.37 -27.53 7.01
C CYS A 430 5.85 -26.16 7.48
N THR A 431 4.67 -26.11 8.12
CA THR A 431 4.10 -24.87 8.67
C THR A 431 5.03 -24.25 9.70
N ILE A 432 5.57 -25.02 10.65
CA ILE A 432 6.50 -24.50 11.66
C ILE A 432 7.78 -23.97 11.02
N LEU A 433 8.39 -24.74 10.09
CA LEU A 433 9.62 -24.32 9.40
C LEU A 433 9.39 -23.05 8.55
N SER A 434 8.28 -22.97 7.83
CA SER A 434 7.89 -21.78 7.07
C SER A 434 7.66 -20.57 7.99
N ALA A 435 7.02 -20.76 9.15
CA ALA A 435 6.82 -19.68 10.11
C ALA A 435 8.17 -19.11 10.59
N ILE A 436 9.09 -20.00 10.98
CA ILE A 436 10.44 -19.59 11.40
C ILE A 436 11.15 -18.85 10.27
N LEU A 437 11.12 -19.37 9.05
CA LEU A 437 11.76 -18.74 7.89
C LEU A 437 11.20 -17.34 7.62
N PHE A 438 9.88 -17.19 7.49
CA PHE A 438 9.26 -15.89 7.16
C PHE A 438 9.42 -14.87 8.27
N VAL A 439 9.26 -15.28 9.53
CA VAL A 439 9.52 -14.40 10.68
C VAL A 439 10.99 -13.99 10.72
N SER A 440 11.93 -14.88 10.39
CA SER A 440 13.36 -14.55 10.33
C SER A 440 13.68 -13.55 9.22
N ILE A 441 13.10 -13.71 8.02
CA ILE A 441 13.25 -12.76 6.91
C ILE A 441 12.74 -11.37 7.32
N ILE A 442 11.51 -11.29 7.84
CA ILE A 442 10.90 -10.03 8.28
C ILE A 442 11.75 -9.40 9.38
N SER A 443 12.14 -10.21 10.38
CA SER A 443 12.97 -9.76 11.48
C SER A 443 14.27 -9.18 10.93
N TYR A 444 15.06 -9.92 10.16
CA TYR A 444 16.30 -9.42 9.57
C TYR A 444 16.11 -8.09 8.81
N ARG A 445 15.06 -7.98 7.99
CA ARG A 445 14.78 -6.78 7.19
C ARG A 445 14.32 -5.58 8.02
N ILE A 446 13.58 -5.79 9.10
CA ILE A 446 13.19 -4.71 10.03
C ILE A 446 14.34 -4.40 11.02
N TYR A 447 15.16 -5.38 11.39
CA TYR A 447 16.30 -5.22 12.31
C TYR A 447 17.48 -4.48 11.67
N SER A 448 17.64 -4.57 10.36
CA SER A 448 18.68 -3.86 9.61
C SER A 448 18.54 -2.33 9.55
N ARG A 449 17.49 -1.72 10.14
CA ARG A 449 17.46 -0.26 10.33
C ARG A 449 18.30 0.16 11.54
N PRO A 450 19.13 1.21 11.41
CA PRO A 450 19.82 1.80 12.56
C PRO A 450 18.78 2.28 13.57
N TYR A 451 18.78 1.64 14.74
CA TYR A 451 17.71 1.76 15.73
C TYR A 451 17.90 2.98 16.64
N LYS A 452 19.01 3.73 16.55
CA LYS A 452 19.34 4.75 17.56
C LYS A 452 20.02 6.02 17.08
N GLU A 453 20.72 6.01 15.95
CA GLU A 453 21.51 7.18 15.53
C GLU A 453 21.12 7.66 14.15
N LEU A 454 20.57 8.88 14.12
CA LEU A 454 20.44 9.66 12.89
C LEU A 454 21.79 9.69 12.17
N SER A 455 21.78 9.67 10.83
CA SER A 455 23.00 9.92 10.06
C SER A 455 23.57 11.31 10.43
N GLU A 456 24.88 11.49 10.28
CA GLU A 456 25.53 12.78 10.56
C GLU A 456 24.88 13.93 9.78
N GLU A 457 24.55 13.70 8.50
CA GLU A 457 23.78 14.66 7.70
C GLU A 457 22.43 14.99 8.35
N ARG A 458 21.70 14.00 8.87
CA ARG A 458 20.39 14.25 9.48
C ARG A 458 20.48 14.92 10.84
N LYS A 459 21.53 14.64 11.63
CA LYS A 459 21.84 15.41 12.85
C LYS A 459 22.12 16.86 12.49
N TYR A 460 22.91 17.11 11.44
CA TYR A 460 23.26 18.44 10.95
C TYR A 460 22.04 19.21 10.43
N VAL A 461 21.21 18.58 9.59
CA VAL A 461 19.97 19.19 9.06
C VAL A 461 19.00 19.53 10.19
N LYS A 462 18.78 18.63 11.16
CA LYS A 462 17.95 18.92 12.33
C LYS A 462 18.50 20.08 13.17
N TYR A 463 19.82 20.14 13.33
CA TYR A 463 20.47 21.26 14.01
C TYR A 463 20.22 22.59 13.29
N ILE A 464 20.43 22.65 11.97
CA ILE A 464 20.14 23.84 11.17
C ILE A 464 18.67 24.24 11.28
N ALA A 465 17.75 23.29 11.07
CA ALA A 465 16.32 23.55 11.18
C ALA A 465 15.96 24.17 12.54
N SER A 466 16.48 23.61 13.63
CA SER A 466 16.25 24.15 14.98
C SER A 466 16.79 25.57 15.18
N LYS A 467 17.93 25.89 14.55
CA LYS A 467 18.56 27.22 14.62
C LYS A 467 17.80 28.26 13.79
N LEU A 468 17.35 27.89 12.59
CA LEU A 468 16.50 28.74 11.74
C LEU A 468 15.20 29.07 12.45
N ILE A 469 14.53 28.06 13.02
CA ILE A 469 13.27 28.25 13.78
C ILE A 469 13.48 29.16 15.00
N ALA A 470 14.60 29.02 15.69
CA ALA A 470 14.93 29.85 16.86
C ALA A 470 15.46 31.25 16.50
N GLY A 471 15.62 31.60 15.21
CA GLY A 471 16.22 32.86 14.76
C GLY A 471 17.70 33.00 15.14
N GLY A 472 18.38 31.90 15.45
CA GLY A 472 19.74 31.89 16.01
C GLY A 472 20.87 31.76 15.00
N VAL A 473 20.57 31.64 13.71
CA VAL A 473 21.52 31.59 12.59
C VAL A 473 20.89 32.36 11.43
N GLU A 474 21.63 33.30 10.83
CA GLU A 474 21.20 33.94 9.59
C GLU A 474 21.38 32.94 8.44
N GLN A 475 20.43 32.86 7.50
CA GLN A 475 20.45 31.89 6.40
C GLN A 475 21.75 31.88 5.58
N LYS A 476 22.44 33.03 5.50
CA LYS A 476 23.72 33.17 4.79
C LYS A 476 24.87 32.36 5.40
N ASP A 477 24.72 31.94 6.66
CA ASP A 477 25.73 31.22 7.43
C ASP A 477 25.53 29.69 7.36
N ILE A 478 24.53 29.21 6.59
CA ILE A 478 24.30 27.78 6.36
C ILE A 478 25.27 27.29 5.27
N ASP A 479 26.11 26.33 5.63
CA ASP A 479 26.97 25.63 4.68
C ASP A 479 26.17 24.56 3.92
N TYR A 480 25.48 24.98 2.87
CA TYR A 480 24.71 24.07 2.03
C TYR A 480 25.56 23.06 1.25
N THR A 481 26.89 23.24 1.16
CA THR A 481 27.77 22.24 0.53
C THR A 481 27.78 20.90 1.29
N ARG A 482 27.35 20.92 2.55
CA ARG A 482 27.19 19.74 3.41
C ARG A 482 25.81 19.10 3.34
N ILE A 483 24.88 19.65 2.57
CA ILE A 483 23.51 19.19 2.46
C ILE A 483 23.32 18.56 1.09
N SER A 484 23.07 17.25 1.06
CA SER A 484 22.73 16.57 -0.20
C SER A 484 21.29 16.89 -0.64
N PRO A 485 20.88 16.52 -1.87
CA PRO A 485 19.48 16.60 -2.28
C PRO A 485 18.52 15.89 -1.31
N TYR A 486 18.97 14.80 -0.67
CA TYR A 486 18.21 14.13 0.38
C TYR A 486 18.12 15.00 1.65
N GLY A 487 19.23 15.59 2.08
CA GLY A 487 19.27 16.53 3.21
C GLY A 487 18.36 17.73 3.02
N CYS A 488 18.22 18.26 1.80
CA CYS A 488 17.27 19.33 1.47
C CYS A 488 15.81 18.92 1.69
N ASN A 489 15.42 17.71 1.29
CA ASN A 489 14.07 17.20 1.55
C ASN A 489 13.81 16.99 3.05
N VAL A 490 14.82 16.54 3.79
CA VAL A 490 14.74 16.45 5.25
C VAL A 490 14.58 17.85 5.86
N LEU A 491 15.36 18.84 5.43
CA LEU A 491 15.28 20.21 5.93
C LEU A 491 13.88 20.79 5.72
N ARG A 492 13.30 20.61 4.52
CA ARG A 492 11.93 21.01 4.21
C ARG A 492 10.91 20.35 5.14
N TYR A 493 11.05 19.06 5.39
CA TYR A 493 10.18 18.34 6.32
C TYR A 493 10.27 18.89 7.76
N GLU A 494 11.47 19.19 8.25
CA GLU A 494 11.67 19.73 9.60
C GLU A 494 11.16 21.18 9.74
N LEU A 495 11.26 21.98 8.67
CA LEU A 495 10.78 23.37 8.63
C LEU A 495 9.27 23.50 8.36
N TYR A 496 8.58 22.40 8.08
CA TYR A 496 7.16 22.40 7.70
C TYR A 496 6.24 23.25 8.60
N PRO A 497 6.38 23.26 9.95
CA PRO A 497 5.52 24.10 10.79
C PRO A 497 5.71 25.61 10.61
N HIS A 498 6.76 26.04 9.89
CA HIS A 498 7.19 27.43 9.71
C HIS A 498 7.28 27.78 8.20
N LEU A 499 6.11 27.93 7.56
CA LEU A 499 5.96 28.07 6.10
C LEU A 499 6.74 29.25 5.49
N GLU A 500 6.91 30.35 6.23
CA GLU A 500 7.67 31.53 5.80
C GLU A 500 9.16 31.19 5.56
N LEU A 501 9.74 30.36 6.45
CA LEU A 501 11.11 29.87 6.30
C LEU A 501 11.26 28.86 5.17
N MET A 502 10.18 28.16 4.79
CA MET A 502 10.22 27.17 3.72
C MET A 502 10.30 27.77 2.32
N GLN A 503 9.62 28.90 2.05
CA GLN A 503 9.55 29.46 0.69
C GLN A 503 10.92 30.00 0.21
N GLU A 504 11.70 30.61 1.09
CA GLU A 504 13.05 31.10 0.77
C GLU A 504 14.09 29.98 0.67
N GLU A 505 13.99 28.96 1.52
CA GLU A 505 14.86 27.78 1.47
C GLU A 505 14.58 26.88 0.26
N TYR A 506 13.34 26.89 -0.23
CA TYR A 506 12.94 26.20 -1.46
C TYR A 506 13.76 26.68 -2.67
N SER A 507 13.99 27.99 -2.78
CA SER A 507 14.76 28.58 -3.88
C SER A 507 16.22 28.14 -3.87
N LYS A 508 16.86 28.18 -2.70
CA LYS A 508 18.28 27.85 -2.52
C LYS A 508 18.58 26.36 -2.64
N CYS A 509 17.74 25.50 -2.03
CA CYS A 509 17.85 24.05 -2.20
C CYS A 509 17.56 23.62 -3.66
N ALA A 510 16.65 24.31 -4.37
CA ALA A 510 16.40 24.03 -5.78
C ALA A 510 17.60 24.39 -6.69
N GLU A 511 18.29 25.50 -6.42
CA GLU A 511 19.51 25.90 -7.14
C GLU A 511 20.65 24.89 -6.97
N LEU A 512 20.85 24.36 -5.76
CA LEU A 512 21.87 23.35 -5.47
C LEU A 512 21.59 22.00 -6.13
N VAL A 513 20.32 21.59 -6.18
CA VAL A 513 19.91 20.38 -6.87
C VAL A 513 20.13 20.53 -8.39
N GLN A 514 19.87 21.70 -8.96
CA GLN A 514 20.16 21.96 -10.38
C GLN A 514 21.67 21.97 -10.68
N LEU A 515 22.49 22.58 -9.82
CA LEU A 515 23.96 22.63 -9.97
C LEU A 515 24.66 21.27 -9.83
N GLN A 516 24.07 20.31 -9.13
CA GLN A 516 24.60 18.94 -9.01
C GLN A 516 24.12 18.00 -10.13
N MET A 517 23.07 18.39 -10.87
CA MET A 517 22.52 17.64 -12.00
C MET A 517 23.04 18.13 -13.36
N SER A 518 23.64 19.33 -13.42
CA SER A 518 24.44 19.84 -14.55
C SER A 518 25.89 19.39 -14.46
#